data_AF-A0A3P9BBY5-F1
#
_entry.id   AF-A0A3P9BBY5-F1
#
_cell.length_a   1.000
_cell.length_b   1.000
_cell.length_c   1.000
_cell.angle_alpha   90.00
_cell.angle_beta   90.00
_cell.angle_gamma   90.00
#
_symmetry.space_group_name_H-M   'P 1'
#
loop_
_entity.id
_entity.type
_entity.pdbx_description
1 polymer ?
#
loop_
_entity_poly.entity_id
_entity_poly.type
_entity_poly.pdbx_seq_one_letter_code
_entity_poly.pdbx_strand_id
1 'polypeptide(L)'
;MFSRAVRPTVSLVRGLATSSQNNAKVAVLGASGGIGQPLSLLLKNSPLVSHLSLYDIAHTPGVAADLSHIETRAKVTGHIGPDQLGAALQGCDVVVIPAGVPRKPGMTRDDLFNTNASIVATLTDACARTCPEALICIISNPVNSTIPITSEIMKKHGVYNPNKVFGVTTLDIVRANTFVAELKDR
;
A
#
# COMPACT_ATOMS: atom_id res chain seq x y z
N MET A 1 61.41 42.43 2.11
CA MET A 1 60.49 41.68 2.99
C MET A 1 59.20 41.46 2.23
N PHE A 2 58.98 40.26 1.68
CA PHE A 2 57.76 39.95 0.92
C PHE A 2 56.65 39.51 1.88
N SER A 3 55.58 40.31 1.95
CA SER A 3 54.38 40.02 2.75
C SER A 3 53.55 38.92 2.09
N ARG A 4 53.37 37.79 2.79
CA ARG A 4 52.51 36.67 2.36
C ARG A 4 51.06 36.99 2.75
N ALA A 5 50.22 37.32 1.78
CA ALA A 5 48.78 37.44 1.99
C ALA A 5 48.18 36.04 2.26
N VAL A 6 47.61 35.86 3.45
CA VAL A 6 46.86 34.65 3.82
C VAL A 6 45.48 34.72 3.17
N ARG A 7 45.16 33.78 2.28
CA ARG A 7 43.81 33.64 1.72
C ARG A 7 42.87 33.06 2.78
N PRO A 8 41.63 33.55 2.92
CA PRO A 8 40.66 32.94 3.82
C PRO A 8 40.20 31.61 3.21
N THR A 9 40.44 30.52 3.93
CA THR A 9 39.82 29.23 3.64
C THR A 9 38.33 29.33 3.95
N VAL A 10 37.50 29.43 2.91
CA VAL A 10 36.06 29.27 3.04
C VAL A 10 35.80 27.84 3.49
N SER A 11 35.41 27.67 4.76
CA SER A 11 34.89 26.40 5.26
C SER A 11 33.53 26.17 4.63
N LEU A 12 33.50 25.33 3.59
CA LEU A 12 32.26 24.84 3.01
C LEU A 12 31.67 23.83 4.01
N VAL A 13 30.71 24.27 4.82
CA VAL A 13 29.90 23.36 5.63
C VAL A 13 29.11 22.49 4.65
N ARG A 14 29.57 21.26 4.43
CA ARG A 14 28.80 20.25 3.70
C ARG A 14 27.60 19.87 4.57
N GLY A 15 26.43 20.43 4.26
CA GLY A 15 25.16 19.92 4.75
C GLY A 15 24.86 18.57 4.11
N LEU A 16 25.38 17.49 4.69
CA LEU A 16 24.98 16.13 4.38
C LEU A 16 23.66 15.83 5.09
N ALA A 17 22.54 16.29 4.53
CA ALA A 17 21.24 15.69 4.81
C ALA A 17 21.08 14.50 3.86
N THR A 18 21.45 13.30 4.29
CA THR A 18 21.43 12.06 3.47
C THR A 18 20.15 11.24 3.60
N SER A 19 19.04 11.83 4.03
CA SER A 19 17.74 11.18 3.84
C SER A 19 16.70 12.23 3.47
N SER A 20 16.35 12.29 2.19
CA SER A 20 14.97 12.58 1.85
C SER A 20 14.14 11.55 2.63
N GLN A 21 13.54 11.95 3.75
CA GLN A 21 12.57 11.10 4.43
C GLN A 21 11.48 10.79 3.41
N ASN A 22 11.43 9.55 2.96
CA ASN A 22 10.39 9.13 2.04
C ASN A 22 9.08 9.19 2.84
N ASN A 23 8.22 10.13 2.47
CA ASN A 23 7.00 10.46 3.19
C ASN A 23 5.82 9.99 2.35
N ALA A 24 5.64 8.66 2.26
CA ALA A 24 4.65 8.08 1.38
C ALA A 24 3.22 8.28 1.91
N LYS A 25 2.31 8.67 1.02
CA LYS A 25 0.87 8.50 1.23
C LYS A 25 0.44 7.12 0.77
N VAL A 26 -0.03 6.31 1.71
CA VAL A 26 -0.46 4.93 1.47
C VAL A 26 -1.97 4.81 1.63
N ALA A 27 -2.64 4.18 0.67
CA ALA A 27 -4.05 3.76 0.82
C ALA A 27 -4.16 2.26 1.06
N VAL A 28 -5.08 1.86 1.93
CA VAL A 28 -5.48 0.46 2.16
C VAL A 28 -6.94 0.32 1.77
N LEU A 29 -7.23 -0.44 0.72
CA LEU A 29 -8.59 -0.71 0.24
C LEU A 29 -9.06 -2.08 0.75
N GLY A 30 -10.04 -2.09 1.65
CA GLY A 30 -10.40 -3.25 2.47
C GLY A 30 -9.81 -3.18 3.88
N ALA A 31 -9.68 -1.95 4.42
CA ALA A 31 -9.01 -1.68 5.69
C ALA A 31 -9.72 -2.25 6.93
N SER A 32 -11.02 -2.50 6.85
CA SER A 32 -11.81 -3.05 7.98
C SER A 32 -11.79 -4.58 8.02
N GLY A 33 -11.26 -5.24 6.98
CA GLY A 33 -11.17 -6.70 6.90
C GLY A 33 -10.09 -7.30 7.81
N GLY A 34 -10.07 -8.63 7.91
CA GLY A 34 -9.14 -9.36 8.78
C GLY A 34 -7.66 -9.19 8.45
N ILE A 35 -7.31 -8.93 7.19
CA ILE A 35 -5.95 -8.51 6.79
C ILE A 35 -5.79 -6.99 6.94
N GLY A 36 -6.83 -6.23 6.56
CA GLY A 36 -6.80 -4.77 6.50
C GLY A 36 -6.46 -4.11 7.83
N GLN A 37 -7.07 -4.55 8.93
CA GLN A 37 -6.84 -3.94 10.25
C GLN A 37 -5.39 -4.11 10.73
N PRO A 38 -4.83 -5.33 10.85
CA PRO A 38 -3.45 -5.50 11.29
C PRO A 38 -2.44 -4.91 10.28
N LEU A 39 -2.71 -4.97 8.98
CA LEU A 39 -1.88 -4.30 7.98
C LEU A 39 -1.84 -2.78 8.21
N SER A 40 -2.99 -2.16 8.46
CA SER A 40 -3.11 -0.73 8.71
C SER A 40 -2.40 -0.33 10.00
N LEU A 41 -2.45 -1.17 11.04
CA LEU A 41 -1.67 -0.99 12.28
C LEU A 41 -0.16 -0.97 12.00
N LEU A 42 0.35 -1.96 11.26
CA LEU A 42 1.77 -2.03 10.92
C LEU A 42 2.20 -0.84 10.05
N LEU A 43 1.36 -0.40 9.11
CA LEU A 43 1.63 0.79 8.28
C LEU A 43 1.65 2.07 9.11
N LYS A 44 0.73 2.25 10.07
CA LYS A 44 0.68 3.39 10.99
C LYS A 44 1.95 3.46 11.86
N ASN A 45 2.54 2.33 12.21
CA ASN A 45 3.78 2.26 12.98
C ASN A 45 5.05 2.51 12.15
N SER A 46 4.94 2.55 10.82
CA SER A 46 6.11 2.75 9.95
C SER A 46 6.51 4.23 9.87
N PRO A 47 7.79 4.57 10.11
CA PRO A 47 8.32 5.91 9.94
C PRO A 47 8.52 6.27 8.45
N LEU A 48 8.06 5.45 7.51
CA LEU A 48 8.07 5.74 6.07
C LEU A 48 6.71 6.24 5.57
N VAL A 49 5.66 6.09 6.38
CA VAL A 49 4.30 6.55 6.04
C VAL A 49 4.09 7.93 6.66
N SER A 50 3.63 8.88 5.85
CA SER A 50 3.26 10.24 6.27
C SER A 50 1.74 10.40 6.37
N HIS A 51 1.01 9.71 5.49
CA HIS A 51 -0.45 9.69 5.47
C HIS A 51 -0.94 8.27 5.17
N LEU A 52 -1.84 7.76 6.00
CA LEU A 52 -2.50 6.47 5.85
C LEU A 52 -3.99 6.69 5.59
N SER A 53 -4.42 6.37 4.38
CA SER A 53 -5.80 6.48 3.93
C SER A 53 -6.47 5.11 3.98
N LEU A 54 -7.48 4.96 4.82
CA LEU A 54 -8.19 3.70 5.01
C LEU A 54 -9.51 3.76 4.27
N TYR A 55 -9.78 2.78 3.44
CA TYR A 55 -11.04 2.66 2.71
C TYR A 55 -11.67 1.29 2.96
N ASP A 56 -12.98 1.27 3.15
CA ASP A 56 -13.80 0.06 3.15
C ASP A 56 -15.26 0.42 2.86
N ILE A 57 -16.09 -0.58 2.60
CA ILE A 57 -17.54 -0.39 2.45
C ILE A 57 -18.24 -0.23 3.81
N ALA A 58 -17.60 -0.65 4.91
CA ALA A 58 -18.15 -0.61 6.25
C ALA A 58 -17.06 -0.40 7.32
N HIS A 59 -17.46 0.15 8.47
CA HIS A 59 -16.67 0.24 9.71
C HIS A 59 -15.38 1.09 9.67
N THR A 60 -14.97 1.62 8.51
CA THR A 60 -13.72 2.37 8.35
C THR A 60 -13.54 3.56 9.29
N PRO A 61 -14.58 4.37 9.61
CA PRO A 61 -14.43 5.49 10.54
C PRO A 61 -13.97 5.06 11.94
N GLY A 62 -14.44 3.91 12.43
CA GLY A 62 -14.02 3.35 13.72
C GLY A 62 -12.56 2.89 13.70
N VAL A 63 -12.17 2.16 12.64
CA VAL A 63 -10.78 1.70 12.44
C VAL A 63 -9.81 2.88 12.34
N ALA A 64 -10.19 3.94 11.62
CA ALA A 64 -9.38 5.14 11.49
C ALA A 64 -9.25 5.90 12.81
N ALA A 65 -10.34 6.02 13.58
CA ALA A 65 -10.30 6.65 14.90
C ALA A 65 -9.37 5.91 15.85
N ASP A 66 -9.47 4.58 15.90
CA ASP A 66 -8.61 3.72 16.71
C ASP A 66 -7.12 3.92 16.38
N LEU A 67 -6.75 3.79 15.10
CA LEU A 67 -5.36 3.97 14.66
C LEU A 67 -4.84 5.40 14.81
N SER A 68 -5.72 6.40 14.82
CA SER A 68 -5.33 7.82 14.94
C SER A 68 -4.75 8.17 16.32
N HIS A 69 -5.07 7.38 17.35
CA HIS A 69 -4.58 7.60 18.72
C HIS A 69 -3.13 7.14 18.93
N ILE A 70 -2.57 6.38 17.99
CA ILE A 70 -1.19 5.92 18.07
C ILE A 70 -0.23 7.10 17.85
N GLU A 71 0.71 7.28 18.78
CA GLU A 71 1.69 8.38 18.84
C GLU A 71 2.82 8.32 17.78
N THR A 72 2.45 8.09 16.53
CA THR A 72 3.36 8.09 15.37
C THR A 72 3.00 9.19 14.39
N ARG A 73 3.96 9.58 13.54
CA ARG A 73 3.82 10.73 12.62
C ARG A 73 2.68 10.63 11.60
N ALA A 74 2.29 9.41 11.19
CA ALA A 74 1.40 9.23 10.05
C ALA A 74 -0.01 9.74 10.37
N LYS A 75 -0.54 10.67 9.56
CA LYS A 75 -1.95 11.08 9.65
C LYS A 75 -2.86 9.96 9.16
N VAL A 76 -3.92 9.63 9.90
CA VAL A 76 -4.88 8.59 9.50
C VAL A 76 -6.19 9.24 9.06
N THR A 77 -6.75 8.80 7.93
CA THR A 77 -8.09 9.20 7.47
C THR A 77 -8.91 7.98 7.09
N GLY A 78 -10.15 7.90 7.55
CA GLY A 78 -11.10 6.84 7.17
C GLY A 78 -12.07 7.31 6.10
N HIS A 79 -12.33 6.46 5.12
CA HIS A 79 -13.24 6.68 4.00
C HIS A 79 -14.19 5.50 3.88
N ILE A 80 -15.49 5.77 3.75
CA ILE A 80 -16.53 4.75 3.74
C ILE A 80 -17.41 4.87 2.50
N GLY A 81 -17.62 3.73 1.86
CA GLY A 81 -18.55 3.58 0.73
C GLY A 81 -18.05 4.19 -0.58
N PRO A 82 -18.72 3.87 -1.71
CA PRO A 82 -18.22 4.18 -3.05
C PRO A 82 -17.92 5.66 -3.30
N ASP A 83 -18.73 6.56 -2.73
CA ASP A 83 -18.61 8.02 -2.93
C ASP A 83 -17.31 8.59 -2.35
N GLN A 84 -16.71 7.92 -1.36
CA GLN A 84 -15.47 8.37 -0.71
C GLN A 84 -14.23 7.66 -1.25
N LEU A 85 -14.37 6.69 -2.17
CA LEU A 85 -13.23 5.95 -2.73
C LEU A 85 -12.24 6.87 -3.45
N GLY A 86 -12.73 7.82 -4.25
CA GLY A 86 -11.86 8.80 -4.92
C GLY A 86 -11.07 9.66 -3.93
N ALA A 87 -11.73 10.14 -2.87
CA ALA A 87 -11.08 10.90 -1.81
C ALA A 87 -10.00 10.09 -1.07
N ALA A 88 -10.23 8.78 -0.90
CA ALA A 88 -9.25 7.87 -0.30
C ALA A 88 -7.97 7.74 -1.13
N LEU A 89 -8.10 7.78 -2.46
CA LEU A 89 -7.03 7.51 -3.43
C LEU A 89 -6.24 8.75 -3.88
N GLN A 90 -6.82 9.95 -3.76
CA GLN A 90 -6.23 11.18 -4.30
C GLN A 90 -4.80 11.40 -3.80
N GLY A 91 -3.82 11.43 -4.72
CA GLY A 91 -2.41 11.69 -4.38
C GLY A 91 -1.71 10.56 -3.61
N CYS A 92 -2.21 9.33 -3.66
CA CYS A 92 -1.52 8.17 -3.11
C CYS A 92 -0.27 7.81 -3.91
N ASP A 93 0.81 7.48 -3.20
CA ASP A 93 2.04 6.93 -3.78
C ASP A 93 1.98 5.39 -3.85
N VAL A 94 1.29 4.78 -2.88
CA VAL A 94 1.10 3.32 -2.78
C VAL A 94 -0.36 3.02 -2.46
N VAL A 95 -0.93 2.04 -3.14
CA VAL A 95 -2.27 1.51 -2.88
C VAL A 95 -2.15 0.02 -2.62
N VAL A 96 -2.57 -0.43 -1.44
CA VAL A 96 -2.60 -1.84 -1.07
C VAL A 96 -4.05 -2.33 -1.06
N ILE A 97 -4.32 -3.43 -1.76
CA ILE A 97 -5.67 -3.96 -1.95
C ILE A 97 -5.76 -5.35 -1.30
N PRO A 98 -6.01 -5.43 0.02
CA PRO A 98 -6.42 -6.66 0.70
C PRO A 98 -7.92 -6.96 0.56
N ALA A 99 -8.74 -6.05 0.02
CA ALA A 99 -10.17 -6.23 -0.15
C ALA A 99 -10.51 -7.55 -0.87
N GLY A 100 -11.42 -8.30 -0.30
CA GLY A 100 -11.87 -9.56 -0.86
C GLY A 100 -12.61 -10.38 0.17
N VAL A 101 -13.39 -11.33 -0.30
CA VAL A 101 -14.10 -12.28 0.54
C VAL A 101 -13.15 -13.45 0.83
N PRO A 102 -12.94 -13.84 2.10
CA PRO A 102 -12.21 -15.05 2.42
C PRO A 102 -13.03 -16.26 1.98
N ARG A 103 -12.36 -17.36 1.63
CA ARG A 103 -13.06 -18.60 1.27
C ARG A 103 -13.93 -19.06 2.45
N LYS A 104 -15.24 -19.18 2.21
CA LYS A 104 -16.20 -19.71 3.19
C LYS A 104 -16.47 -21.20 2.93
N PRO A 105 -16.83 -21.99 3.97
CA PRO A 105 -17.33 -23.34 3.77
C PRO A 105 -18.48 -23.35 2.75
N GLY A 106 -18.45 -24.28 1.79
CA GLY A 106 -19.46 -24.39 0.72
C GLY A 106 -19.23 -23.48 -0.50
N MET A 107 -18.29 -22.53 -0.47
CA MET A 107 -17.95 -21.70 -1.62
C MET A 107 -17.02 -22.45 -2.59
N THR A 108 -17.38 -22.47 -3.88
CA THR A 108 -16.51 -23.05 -4.91
C THR A 108 -15.31 -22.14 -5.19
N ARG A 109 -14.30 -22.64 -5.92
CA ARG A 109 -13.18 -21.82 -6.36
C ARG A 109 -13.63 -20.71 -7.32
N ASP A 110 -14.60 -21.02 -8.18
CA ASP A 110 -15.10 -20.09 -9.19
C ASP A 110 -15.95 -18.98 -8.55
N ASP A 111 -16.77 -19.30 -7.54
CA ASP A 111 -17.53 -18.28 -6.80
C ASP A 111 -16.61 -17.26 -6.13
N LEU A 112 -15.53 -17.76 -5.51
CA LEU A 112 -14.52 -16.92 -4.87
C LEU A 112 -13.82 -16.03 -5.91
N PHE A 113 -13.43 -16.61 -7.05
CA PHE A 113 -12.82 -15.88 -8.14
C PHE A 113 -13.75 -14.78 -8.66
N ASN A 114 -15.00 -15.10 -9.01
CA ASN A 114 -15.96 -14.14 -9.56
C ASN A 114 -16.21 -12.97 -8.60
N THR A 115 -16.36 -13.27 -7.32
CA THR A 115 -16.57 -12.25 -6.28
C THR A 115 -15.36 -11.32 -6.18
N ASN A 116 -14.16 -11.86 -6.02
CA ASN A 116 -12.96 -11.05 -5.84
C ASN A 116 -12.51 -10.36 -7.13
N ALA A 117 -12.77 -10.95 -8.29
CA ALA A 117 -12.54 -10.33 -9.59
C ALA A 117 -13.34 -9.04 -9.74
N SER A 118 -14.63 -9.05 -9.38
CA SER A 118 -15.49 -7.85 -9.43
C SER A 118 -15.01 -6.75 -8.46
N ILE A 119 -14.62 -7.14 -7.25
CA ILE A 119 -14.09 -6.22 -6.23
C ILE A 119 -12.79 -5.56 -6.74
N VAL A 120 -11.81 -6.37 -7.16
CA VAL A 120 -10.54 -5.88 -7.68
C VAL A 120 -10.77 -5.00 -8.90
N ALA A 121 -11.68 -5.38 -9.79
CA ALA A 121 -11.98 -4.58 -10.97
C ALA A 121 -12.49 -3.19 -10.62
N THR A 122 -13.43 -3.10 -9.68
CA THR A 122 -14.01 -1.82 -9.24
C THR A 122 -12.97 -0.92 -8.57
N LEU A 123 -12.16 -1.49 -7.68
CA LEU A 123 -11.14 -0.72 -6.95
C LEU A 123 -10.00 -0.26 -7.86
N THR A 124 -9.55 -1.13 -8.77
CA THR A 124 -8.48 -0.79 -9.72
C THR A 124 -8.95 0.24 -10.76
N ASP A 125 -10.21 0.18 -11.19
CA ASP A 125 -10.81 1.21 -12.03
C ASP A 125 -10.80 2.60 -11.35
N ALA A 126 -11.05 2.67 -10.05
CA ALA A 126 -10.93 3.91 -9.29
C ALA A 126 -9.46 4.38 -9.15
N CYS A 127 -8.52 3.46 -8.94
CA CYS A 127 -7.08 3.76 -8.92
C CYS A 127 -6.63 4.35 -10.26
N ALA A 128 -7.05 3.76 -11.39
CA ALA A 128 -6.68 4.22 -12.72
C ALA A 128 -7.15 5.67 -12.97
N ARG A 129 -8.34 6.03 -12.48
CA ARG A 129 -8.92 7.37 -12.63
C ARG A 129 -8.31 8.41 -11.69
N THR A 130 -7.87 8.01 -10.50
CA THR A 130 -7.58 8.95 -9.40
C THR A 130 -6.10 9.06 -9.05
N CYS A 131 -5.37 7.94 -9.10
CA CYS A 131 -3.95 7.86 -8.76
C CYS A 131 -3.21 6.89 -9.70
N PRO A 132 -3.22 7.13 -11.02
CA PRO A 132 -2.63 6.21 -12.01
C PRO A 132 -1.13 5.96 -11.81
N GLU A 133 -0.43 6.90 -11.16
CA GLU A 133 1.00 6.81 -10.90
C GLU A 133 1.37 6.05 -9.60
N ALA A 134 0.39 5.61 -8.81
CA ALA A 134 0.64 4.89 -7.56
C ALA A 134 1.21 3.48 -7.83
N LEU A 135 2.00 2.97 -6.88
CA LEU A 135 2.34 1.54 -6.83
C LEU A 135 1.13 0.77 -6.33
N ILE A 136 0.60 -0.15 -7.15
CA ILE A 136 -0.59 -0.93 -6.84
C ILE A 136 -0.17 -2.33 -6.37
N CYS A 137 -0.44 -2.65 -5.11
CA CYS A 137 -0.11 -3.91 -4.47
C CYS A 137 -1.38 -4.73 -4.23
N ILE A 138 -1.59 -5.77 -5.04
CA ILE A 138 -2.76 -6.66 -4.95
C ILE A 138 -2.48 -7.82 -4.01
N ILE A 139 -3.28 -7.91 -2.94
CA ILE A 139 -3.31 -9.05 -2.01
C ILE A 139 -4.55 -9.94 -2.26
N SER A 140 -5.62 -9.36 -2.83
CA SER A 140 -6.87 -10.05 -3.16
C SER A 140 -6.64 -11.36 -3.93
N ASN A 141 -7.07 -12.47 -3.32
CA ASN A 141 -6.96 -13.78 -3.93
C ASN A 141 -8.08 -14.05 -4.95
N PRO A 142 -7.81 -14.83 -6.01
CA PRO A 142 -6.53 -15.45 -6.34
C PRO A 142 -5.59 -14.48 -7.08
N VAL A 143 -4.39 -14.22 -6.53
CA VAL A 143 -3.42 -13.25 -7.08
C VAL A 143 -3.07 -13.52 -8.55
N ASN A 144 -2.97 -14.79 -8.92
CA ASN A 144 -2.65 -15.23 -10.28
C ASN A 144 -3.67 -14.75 -11.33
N SER A 145 -4.89 -14.42 -10.93
CA SER A 145 -5.94 -13.94 -11.83
C SER A 145 -6.28 -12.46 -11.59
N THR A 146 -6.17 -11.98 -10.35
CA THR A 146 -6.45 -10.57 -10.01
C THR A 146 -5.39 -9.60 -10.54
N ILE A 147 -4.14 -10.04 -10.73
CA ILE A 147 -3.11 -9.23 -11.40
C ILE A 147 -3.40 -9.00 -12.87
N PRO A 148 -3.66 -10.04 -13.71
CA PRO A 148 -4.13 -9.83 -15.07
C PRO A 148 -5.34 -8.91 -15.18
N ILE A 149 -6.34 -9.06 -14.30
CA ILE A 149 -7.52 -8.17 -14.25
C ILE A 149 -7.10 -6.71 -14.02
N THR A 150 -6.23 -6.48 -13.04
CA THR A 150 -5.70 -5.15 -12.73
C THR A 150 -5.01 -4.55 -13.96
N SER A 151 -4.14 -5.32 -14.61
CA SER A 151 -3.41 -4.87 -15.81
C SER A 151 -4.34 -4.51 -16.96
N GLU A 152 -5.36 -5.34 -17.25
CA GLU A 152 -6.30 -5.06 -18.35
C GLU A 152 -7.16 -3.81 -18.08
N ILE A 153 -7.55 -3.57 -16.83
CA ILE A 153 -8.29 -2.36 -16.46
C ILE A 153 -7.40 -1.12 -16.62
N MET A 154 -6.17 -1.18 -16.13
CA MET A 154 -5.21 -0.08 -16.31
C MET A 154 -4.95 0.20 -17.80
N LYS A 155 -4.87 -0.85 -18.64
CA LYS A 155 -4.72 -0.70 -20.10
C LYS A 155 -5.93 -0.04 -20.73
N LYS A 156 -7.14 -0.42 -20.32
CA LYS A 156 -8.40 0.18 -20.78
C LYS A 156 -8.46 1.68 -20.51
N HIS A 157 -7.87 2.13 -19.39
CA HIS A 157 -7.74 3.56 -19.06
C HIS A 157 -6.53 4.24 -19.70
N GLY A 158 -5.67 3.50 -20.43
CA GLY A 158 -4.48 4.06 -21.08
C GLY A 158 -3.34 4.43 -20.12
N VAL A 159 -3.37 3.95 -18.87
CA VAL A 159 -2.43 4.32 -17.79
C VAL A 159 -1.60 3.16 -17.27
N TYR A 160 -1.61 2.02 -17.97
CA TYR A 160 -0.89 0.83 -17.52
C TYR A 160 0.63 1.03 -17.55
N ASN A 161 1.24 0.93 -16.37
CA ASN A 161 2.69 0.80 -16.20
C ASN A 161 3.01 -0.55 -15.54
N PRO A 162 3.63 -1.51 -16.26
CA PRO A 162 3.95 -2.83 -15.71
C PRO A 162 4.91 -2.77 -14.52
N ASN A 163 5.70 -1.70 -14.37
CA ASN A 163 6.63 -1.52 -13.25
C ASN A 163 5.94 -1.03 -11.97
N LYS A 164 4.62 -0.83 -11.98
CA LYS A 164 3.85 -0.30 -10.85
C LYS A 164 2.73 -1.22 -10.37
N VAL A 165 2.55 -2.40 -10.96
CA VAL A 165 1.51 -3.37 -10.57
C VAL A 165 2.17 -4.61 -9.99
N PHE A 166 1.86 -4.93 -8.74
CA PHE A 166 2.51 -6.01 -7.99
C PHE A 166 1.49 -6.97 -7.39
N GLY A 167 1.68 -8.26 -7.66
CA GLY A 167 1.02 -9.33 -6.91
C GLY A 167 1.82 -9.62 -5.66
N VAL A 168 1.22 -9.45 -4.48
CA VAL A 168 1.93 -9.62 -3.21
C VAL A 168 2.03 -11.12 -2.88
N THR A 169 3.16 -11.73 -3.19
CA THR A 169 3.49 -13.14 -2.90
C THR A 169 4.44 -13.29 -1.71
N THR A 170 4.72 -12.20 -1.00
CA THR A 170 5.71 -12.16 0.10
C THR A 170 5.42 -13.16 1.21
N LEU A 171 4.15 -13.53 1.44
CA LEU A 171 3.78 -14.53 2.43
C LEU A 171 4.38 -15.92 2.14
N ASP A 172 4.51 -16.29 0.87
CA ASP A 172 5.11 -17.57 0.48
C ASP A 172 6.61 -17.58 0.79
N ILE A 173 7.29 -16.44 0.60
CA ILE A 173 8.71 -16.26 0.98
C ILE A 173 8.87 -16.31 2.51
N VAL A 174 8.01 -15.63 3.26
CA VAL A 174 8.03 -15.67 4.74
C VAL A 174 7.86 -17.09 5.26
N ARG A 175 6.92 -17.86 4.69
CA ARG A 175 6.71 -19.28 5.02
C ARG A 175 7.92 -20.14 4.67
N ALA A 176 8.45 -20.02 3.46
CA ALA A 176 9.61 -20.77 3.02
C ALA A 176 10.83 -20.52 3.93
N ASN A 177 11.11 -19.25 4.26
CA ASN A 177 12.18 -18.89 5.19
C ASN A 177 11.98 -19.53 6.57
N THR A 178 10.76 -19.51 7.08
CA THR A 178 10.41 -20.11 8.38
C THR A 178 10.62 -21.62 8.36
N PHE A 179 10.05 -22.31 7.38
CA PHE A 179 10.15 -23.78 7.28
C PHE A 179 11.59 -24.25 7.06
N VAL A 180 12.39 -23.54 6.27
CA VAL A 180 13.81 -23.87 6.07
C VAL A 180 14.60 -23.69 7.37
N ALA A 181 14.34 -22.64 8.15
CA ALA A 181 15.00 -22.42 9.43
C ALA A 181 14.66 -23.54 10.45
N GLU A 182 13.38 -23.87 10.59
CA GLU A 182 12.91 -24.95 11.48
C GLU A 182 13.51 -26.32 11.16
N LEU A 183 13.82 -26.58 9.88
CA LEU A 183 14.45 -27.82 9.44
C LEU A 183 15.96 -27.83 9.69
N LYS A 184 16.62 -26.68 9.84
CA LYS A 184 18.07 -26.57 10.13
C LYS A 184 18.40 -26.66 11.61
N ASP A 185 17.46 -26.29 12.48
CA ASP A 185 17.61 -26.34 13.95
C ASP A 185 17.27 -27.74 14.53
N ARG A 186 17.13 -28.76 13.67
CA ARG A 186 16.97 -30.18 14.02
C ARG A 186 18.20 -30.96 13.58
#